data_AF-A0A944C1B9-F1
#
_entry.id   AF-A0A944C1B9-F1
#
_cell.length_a   1.000
_cell.length_b   1.000
_cell.length_c   1.000
_cell.angle_alpha   90.00
_cell.angle_beta   90.00
_cell.angle_gamma   90.00
#
_symmetry.space_group_name_H-M   'P 1'
#
loop_
_entity.id
_entity.type
_entity.pdbx_description
1 polymer ?
#
loop_
_entity_poly.entity_id
_entity_poly.type
_entity_poly.pdbx_seq_one_letter_code
_entity_poly.pdbx_strand_id
1 'polypeptide(L)'
;MKRIGLLVLVGVWAVLGFAQECVVDSVQMDLRTAFERVAALEGFEALSQSDVEGITGFQLGKCEGTVHGNASHRDEVLQIFSALPADALYSEEVTSKNKITRFYITTDELGKSSMLYAFVGLGGNDLIVILYEDGDLKKYQEIADKIK
;
A
#
# COMPACT_ATOMS: atom_id res chain seq x y z
N MET A 1 60.97 5.04 -47.72
CA MET A 1 61.84 4.11 -46.97
C MET A 1 61.82 4.46 -45.48
N LYS A 2 61.51 3.48 -44.62
CA LYS A 2 61.98 3.28 -43.23
C LYS A 2 61.60 4.27 -42.08
N ARG A 3 61.03 3.64 -41.03
CA ARG A 3 61.18 3.84 -39.54
C ARG A 3 60.33 4.95 -38.90
N ILE A 4 59.34 4.66 -38.04
CA ILE A 4 59.33 4.12 -36.65
C ILE A 4 59.86 5.12 -35.60
N GLY A 5 58.99 5.45 -34.63
CA GLY A 5 59.27 6.09 -33.33
C GLY A 5 58.03 6.88 -32.85
N LEU A 6 57.05 6.27 -32.18
CA LEU A 6 56.97 5.96 -30.73
C LEU A 6 57.12 7.24 -29.86
N LEU A 7 56.02 7.90 -29.45
CA LEU A 7 55.24 7.73 -28.20
C LEU A 7 55.77 8.64 -27.07
N VAL A 8 54.99 9.66 -26.68
CA VAL A 8 54.61 9.99 -25.29
C VAL A 8 53.37 10.88 -25.38
N LEU A 9 52.18 10.33 -25.08
CA LEU A 9 51.04 11.14 -24.67
C LEU A 9 50.65 10.66 -23.28
N VAL A 10 51.03 11.49 -22.32
CA VAL A 10 50.83 11.34 -20.88
C VAL A 10 49.34 11.15 -20.61
N GLY A 11 49.02 10.08 -19.89
CA GLY A 11 47.67 9.72 -19.54
C GLY A 11 46.98 10.79 -18.70
N VAL A 12 45.75 11.11 -19.09
CA VAL A 12 44.73 11.61 -18.16
C VAL A 12 43.70 10.50 -18.04
N TRP A 13 43.84 9.73 -16.97
CA TRP A 13 42.83 8.81 -16.48
C TRP A 13 41.66 9.65 -15.93
N ALA A 14 40.67 9.96 -16.78
CA ALA A 14 39.37 10.40 -16.31
C ALA A 14 38.54 9.15 -16.00
N VAL A 15 38.73 8.64 -14.79
CA VAL A 15 37.93 7.56 -14.22
C VAL A 15 36.77 8.18 -13.44
N LEU A 16 35.59 7.62 -13.68
CA LEU A 16 34.41 7.60 -12.81
C LEU A 16 33.63 8.91 -12.65
N GLY A 17 32.45 8.90 -13.29
CA GLY A 17 31.36 9.77 -12.95
C GLY A 17 30.10 9.50 -13.77
N PHE A 18 29.86 8.26 -14.21
CA PHE A 18 28.51 7.86 -14.58
C PHE A 18 27.69 7.85 -13.29
N ALA A 19 27.11 9.00 -12.95
CA ALA A 19 25.90 9.04 -12.16
C ALA A 19 24.82 8.40 -13.03
N GLN A 20 24.81 7.07 -13.05
CA GLN A 20 23.60 6.33 -13.37
C GLN A 20 22.65 6.69 -12.23
N GLU A 21 21.81 7.71 -12.45
CA GLU A 21 20.55 7.82 -11.75
C GLU A 21 19.83 6.50 -12.00
N CYS A 22 20.03 5.54 -11.12
CA CYS A 22 19.12 4.44 -10.95
C CYS A 22 17.82 5.11 -10.51
N VAL A 23 16.99 5.48 -11.49
CA VAL A 23 15.56 5.55 -11.31
C VAL A 23 15.20 4.13 -10.91
N VAL A 24 15.24 3.87 -9.61
CA VAL A 24 14.56 2.72 -9.05
C VAL A 24 13.11 3.07 -9.34
N ASP A 25 12.59 2.53 -10.44
CA ASP A 25 11.16 2.32 -10.61
C ASP A 25 10.79 1.42 -9.43
N SER A 26 10.60 2.03 -8.27
CA SER A 26 10.05 1.37 -7.11
C SER A 26 8.66 1.01 -7.57
N VAL A 27 8.47 -0.22 -8.04
CA VAL A 27 7.16 -0.79 -8.30
C VAL A 27 6.37 -0.55 -7.02
N GLN A 28 5.54 0.48 -7.05
CA GLN A 28 4.81 0.89 -5.87
C GLN A 28 3.85 -0.24 -5.55
N MET A 29 3.72 -0.56 -4.26
CA MET A 29 2.89 -1.68 -3.85
C MET A 29 1.43 -1.34 -4.14
N ASP A 30 0.71 -2.22 -4.83
CA ASP A 30 -0.73 -2.07 -5.04
C ASP A 30 -1.54 -2.49 -3.79
N LEU A 31 -2.82 -2.12 -3.76
CA LEU A 31 -3.71 -2.39 -2.62
C LEU A 31 -3.92 -3.91 -2.40
N ARG A 32 -3.94 -4.69 -3.48
CA ARG A 32 -4.13 -6.14 -3.46
C ARG A 32 -2.94 -6.81 -2.75
N THR A 33 -1.73 -6.46 -3.14
CA THR A 33 -0.48 -6.93 -2.53
C THR A 33 -0.39 -6.51 -1.07
N ALA A 34 -0.81 -5.29 -0.73
CA ALA A 34 -0.87 -4.84 0.66
C ALA A 34 -1.83 -5.70 1.50
N PHE A 35 -3.02 -5.98 0.99
CA PHE A 35 -4.01 -6.85 1.64
C PHE A 35 -3.46 -8.26 1.83
N GLU A 36 -2.91 -8.88 0.78
CA GLU A 36 -2.37 -10.24 0.85
C GLU A 36 -1.23 -10.37 1.85
N ARG A 37 -0.35 -9.36 1.94
CA ARG A 37 0.72 -9.34 2.95
C ARG A 37 0.18 -9.27 4.38
N VAL A 38 -0.89 -8.50 4.62
CA VAL A 38 -1.54 -8.46 5.93
C VAL A 38 -2.25 -9.77 6.23
N ALA A 39 -3.02 -10.31 5.29
CA ALA A 39 -3.76 -11.56 5.44
C ALA A 39 -2.83 -12.78 5.64
N ALA A 40 -1.57 -12.69 5.19
CA ALA A 40 -0.56 -13.73 5.38
C ALA A 40 0.14 -13.66 6.75
N LEU A 41 -0.09 -12.62 7.56
CA LEU A 41 0.45 -12.54 8.91
C LEU A 41 -0.19 -13.60 9.80
N GLU A 42 0.57 -14.11 10.76
CA GLU A 42 0.09 -15.15 11.68
C GLU A 42 -1.11 -14.64 12.49
N GLY A 43 -2.12 -15.51 12.69
CA GLY A 43 -3.29 -15.20 13.50
C GLY A 43 -4.39 -14.38 12.80
N PHE A 44 -4.17 -13.92 11.57
CA PHE A 44 -5.22 -13.29 10.79
C PHE A 44 -6.22 -14.33 10.27
N GLU A 45 -7.50 -14.05 10.45
CA GLU A 45 -8.61 -14.87 9.98
C GLU A 45 -9.25 -14.20 8.77
N ALA A 46 -9.60 -15.00 7.76
CA ALA A 46 -10.33 -14.51 6.60
C ALA A 46 -11.80 -14.26 6.95
N LEU A 47 -12.32 -13.11 6.51
CA LEU A 47 -13.73 -12.74 6.63
C LEU A 47 -14.46 -13.04 5.32
N SER A 48 -15.65 -13.63 5.42
CA SER A 48 -16.53 -13.72 4.26
C SER A 48 -17.11 -12.36 3.90
N GLN A 49 -17.64 -12.21 2.68
CA GLN A 49 -18.34 -11.00 2.28
C GLN A 49 -19.48 -10.64 3.24
N SER A 50 -20.23 -11.63 3.73
CA SER A 50 -21.32 -11.41 4.69
C SER A 50 -20.80 -10.85 6.02
N ASP A 51 -19.64 -11.31 6.49
CA ASP A 51 -19.03 -10.80 7.72
C ASP A 51 -18.55 -9.36 7.53
N VAL A 52 -17.90 -9.07 6.39
CA VAL A 52 -17.47 -7.73 6.01
C VAL A 52 -18.66 -6.76 5.97
N GLU A 53 -19.74 -7.13 5.31
CA GLU A 53 -20.97 -6.35 5.23
C GLU A 53 -21.62 -6.18 6.61
N GLY A 54 -21.59 -7.20 7.46
CA GLY A 54 -22.09 -7.14 8.83
C GLY A 54 -21.27 -6.22 9.76
N ILE A 55 -19.95 -6.17 9.58
CA ILE A 55 -19.03 -5.36 10.38
C ILE A 55 -19.08 -3.89 9.95
N THR A 56 -19.03 -3.64 8.63
CA THR A 56 -18.89 -2.29 8.09
C THR A 56 -20.23 -1.63 7.76
N GLY A 57 -21.26 -2.42 7.45
CA GLY A 57 -22.49 -1.93 6.83
C GLY A 57 -22.33 -1.49 5.38
N PHE A 58 -21.17 -1.73 4.75
CA PHE A 58 -20.88 -1.29 3.38
C PHE A 58 -21.24 -2.36 2.35
N GLN A 59 -22.11 -2.02 1.41
CA GLN A 59 -22.45 -2.87 0.26
C GLN A 59 -21.86 -2.28 -1.02
N LEU A 60 -20.57 -2.53 -1.25
CA LEU A 60 -19.78 -1.88 -2.30
C LEU A 60 -19.33 -2.81 -3.42
N GLY A 61 -19.88 -4.02 -3.47
CA GLY A 61 -19.49 -5.04 -4.45
C GLY A 61 -18.65 -6.14 -3.81
N LYS A 62 -17.83 -6.80 -4.63
CA LYS A 62 -16.98 -7.90 -4.19
C LYS A 62 -15.94 -7.37 -3.19
N CYS A 63 -15.81 -8.06 -2.06
CA CYS A 63 -14.82 -7.74 -1.06
C CYS A 63 -14.20 -8.98 -0.43
N GLU A 64 -12.99 -8.78 0.07
CA GLU A 64 -12.25 -9.74 0.87
C GLU A 64 -11.81 -9.02 2.15
N GLY A 65 -12.06 -9.64 3.30
CA GLY A 65 -11.69 -9.07 4.58
C GLY A 65 -10.75 -10.00 5.34
N THR A 66 -9.96 -9.42 6.22
CA THR A 66 -9.21 -10.17 7.22
C THR A 66 -9.22 -9.45 8.55
N VAL A 67 -9.26 -10.22 9.63
CA VAL A 67 -9.30 -9.70 11.00
C VAL A 67 -8.24 -10.39 11.86
N HIS A 68 -7.66 -9.63 12.77
CA HIS A 68 -6.83 -10.18 13.84
C HIS A 68 -7.32 -9.62 15.18
N GLY A 69 -7.60 -10.53 16.11
CA GLY A 69 -8.03 -10.19 17.46
C GLY A 69 -6.87 -9.63 18.29
N ASN A 70 -7.08 -8.48 18.93
CA ASN A 70 -6.04 -7.72 19.66
C ASN A 70 -4.92 -7.20 18.73
N ALA A 71 -4.59 -5.92 18.83
CA ALA A 71 -3.73 -5.18 17.91
C ALA A 71 -2.22 -5.51 17.98
N SER A 72 -1.83 -6.78 18.15
CA SER A 72 -0.43 -7.24 18.25
C SER A 72 0.37 -6.92 16.99
N HIS A 73 -0.22 -7.09 15.81
CA HIS A 73 0.43 -6.80 14.52
C HIS A 73 0.29 -5.34 14.06
N ARG A 74 -0.09 -4.43 14.95
CA ARG A 74 -0.34 -3.03 14.60
C ARG A 74 0.82 -2.39 13.83
N ASP A 75 2.04 -2.47 14.36
CA ASP A 75 3.19 -1.79 13.78
C ASP A 75 3.60 -2.41 12.44
N GLU A 76 3.47 -3.73 12.32
CA GLU A 76 3.74 -4.47 11.08
C GLU A 76 2.72 -4.12 9.98
N VAL A 77 1.44 -4.04 10.31
CA VAL A 77 0.37 -3.60 9.38
C VAL A 77 0.62 -2.16 8.93
N LEU A 78 0.96 -1.24 9.84
CA LEU A 78 1.28 0.14 9.49
C LEU A 78 2.54 0.24 8.64
N GLN A 79 3.54 -0.61 8.87
CA GLN A 79 4.75 -0.69 8.04
C GLN A 79 4.42 -1.20 6.63
N ILE A 80 3.57 -2.23 6.48
CA ILE A 80 3.11 -2.68 5.16
C ILE A 80 2.47 -1.50 4.42
N PHE A 81 1.55 -0.79 5.07
CA PHE A 81 0.88 0.34 4.42
C PHE A 81 1.79 1.52 4.11
N SER A 82 2.93 1.68 4.78
CA SER A 82 3.90 2.73 4.45
C SER A 82 4.56 2.55 3.08
N ALA A 83 4.47 1.35 2.49
CA ALA A 83 4.96 1.06 1.15
C ALA A 83 3.91 1.31 0.04
N LEU A 84 2.67 1.69 0.41
CA LEU A 84 1.66 2.13 -0.55
C LEU A 84 2.01 3.51 -1.12
N PRO A 85 1.58 3.82 -2.37
CA PRO A 85 1.64 5.16 -2.92
C PRO A 85 1.01 6.19 -1.98
N ALA A 86 1.66 7.34 -1.81
CA ALA A 86 1.17 8.39 -0.90
C ALA A 86 -0.17 8.99 -1.38
N ASP A 87 -0.40 9.02 -2.70
CA ASP A 87 -1.63 9.48 -3.34
C ASP A 87 -2.77 8.45 -3.25
N ALA A 88 -2.47 7.19 -2.90
CA ALA A 88 -3.50 6.20 -2.62
C ALA A 88 -4.24 6.48 -1.30
N LEU A 89 -3.61 7.14 -0.31
CA LEU A 89 -4.25 7.47 0.96
C LEU A 89 -5.28 8.60 0.76
N TYR A 90 -6.56 8.23 0.75
CA TYR A 90 -7.66 9.17 0.54
C TYR A 90 -8.13 9.84 1.84
N SER A 91 -8.18 9.06 2.92
CA SER A 91 -8.63 9.53 4.22
C SER A 91 -7.93 8.79 5.35
N GLU A 92 -7.60 9.53 6.42
CA GLU A 92 -7.14 9.00 7.69
C GLU A 92 -7.91 9.69 8.82
N GLU A 93 -8.40 8.89 9.76
CA GLU A 93 -8.94 9.35 11.03
C GLU A 93 -8.14 8.71 12.17
N VAL A 94 -7.65 9.53 13.10
CA VAL A 94 -6.97 9.07 14.30
C VAL A 94 -7.75 9.52 15.52
N THR A 95 -8.33 8.56 16.24
CA THR A 95 -9.11 8.85 17.46
C THR A 95 -8.20 9.27 18.61
N SER A 96 -8.77 9.87 19.66
CA SER A 96 -8.05 10.22 20.90
C SER A 96 -7.44 9.02 21.64
N LYS A 97 -7.89 7.80 21.34
CA LYS A 97 -7.33 6.53 21.84
C LYS A 97 -6.29 5.94 20.89
N ASN A 98 -5.82 6.71 19.91
CA ASN A 98 -4.85 6.33 18.89
C ASN A 98 -5.29 5.12 18.05
N LYS A 99 -6.60 4.89 17.92
CA LYS A 99 -7.13 3.99 16.87
C LYS A 99 -7.05 4.71 15.54
N ILE A 100 -6.65 3.99 14.51
CA ILE A 100 -6.43 4.55 13.18
C ILE A 100 -7.43 3.91 12.22
N THR A 101 -8.20 4.73 11.53
CA THR A 101 -9.02 4.31 10.39
C THR A 101 -8.42 4.92 9.14
N ARG A 102 -8.12 4.12 8.12
CA ARG A 102 -7.60 4.59 6.83
C ARG A 102 -8.41 4.05 5.67
N PHE A 103 -8.61 4.90 4.69
CA PHE A 103 -9.16 4.54 3.39
C PHE A 103 -8.08 4.83 2.35
N TYR A 104 -7.67 3.78 1.65
CA TYR A 104 -6.85 3.92 0.45
C TYR A 104 -7.72 3.65 -0.76
N ILE A 105 -7.62 4.49 -1.78
CA ILE A 105 -8.38 4.37 -3.02
C ILE A 105 -7.41 4.52 -4.18
N THR A 106 -7.43 3.55 -5.10
CA THR A 106 -6.68 3.63 -6.35
C THR A 106 -7.61 3.41 -7.53
N THR A 107 -7.24 3.95 -8.69
CA THR A 107 -7.90 3.68 -9.97
C THR A 107 -6.84 3.26 -10.96
N ASP A 108 -7.04 2.12 -11.62
CA ASP A 108 -6.11 1.62 -12.64
C ASP A 108 -6.28 2.35 -13.98
N GLU A 109 -5.41 2.04 -14.95
CA GLU A 109 -5.44 2.62 -16.29
C GLU A 109 -6.73 2.28 -17.07
N LEU A 110 -7.45 1.23 -16.65
CA LEU A 110 -8.72 0.80 -17.24
C LEU A 110 -9.93 1.48 -16.56
N GLY A 111 -9.69 2.34 -15.57
CA GLY A 111 -10.73 3.04 -14.81
C GLY A 111 -11.39 2.20 -13.72
N LYS A 112 -10.85 1.01 -13.41
CA LYS A 112 -11.34 0.18 -12.30
C LYS A 112 -10.78 0.72 -11.00
N SER A 113 -11.67 0.91 -10.03
CA SER A 113 -11.29 1.44 -8.73
C SER A 113 -11.27 0.34 -7.68
N SER A 114 -10.31 0.45 -6.77
CA SER A 114 -10.17 -0.43 -5.62
C SER A 114 -10.09 0.42 -4.36
N MET A 115 -10.63 -0.10 -3.26
CA MET A 115 -10.59 0.56 -1.96
C MET A 115 -10.07 -0.42 -0.90
N LEU A 116 -9.02 -0.01 -0.18
CA LEU A 116 -8.58 -0.71 1.02
C LEU A 116 -9.06 0.08 2.24
N TYR A 117 -9.97 -0.51 3.01
CA TYR A 117 -10.36 -0.03 4.33
C TYR A 117 -9.48 -0.72 5.38
N ALA A 118 -8.86 0.06 6.25
CA ALA A 118 -8.08 -0.45 7.36
C ALA A 118 -8.51 0.20 8.68
N PHE A 119 -8.97 -0.62 9.61
CA PHE A 119 -9.15 -0.25 11.00
C PHE A 119 -8.05 -0.90 11.84
N VAL A 120 -7.19 -0.06 12.41
CA VAL A 120 -6.05 -0.46 13.21
C VAL A 120 -6.32 -0.05 14.67
N GLY A 121 -6.77 -1.02 15.46
CA GLY A 121 -6.97 -0.87 16.90
C GLY A 121 -5.70 -0.56 17.70
N LEU A 122 -5.88 -0.30 18.99
CA LEU A 122 -4.81 -0.25 19.99
C LEU A 122 -5.19 -1.14 21.17
N GLY A 123 -4.24 -1.93 21.68
CA GLY A 123 -4.48 -2.85 22.80
C GLY A 123 -5.44 -3.98 22.42
N GLY A 124 -6.44 -4.26 23.27
CA GLY A 124 -7.45 -5.32 23.03
C GLY A 124 -8.53 -4.98 22.00
N ASN A 125 -8.27 -4.05 21.09
CA ASN A 125 -9.14 -3.81 19.94
C ASN A 125 -8.56 -4.53 18.72
N ASP A 126 -9.43 -4.89 17.78
CA ASP A 126 -9.06 -5.69 16.63
C ASP A 126 -8.35 -4.88 15.53
N LEU A 127 -7.66 -5.62 14.65
CA LEU A 127 -7.18 -5.14 13.37
C LEU A 127 -8.12 -5.70 12.31
N ILE A 128 -8.70 -4.84 11.49
CA ILE A 128 -9.59 -5.24 10.39
C ILE A 128 -9.07 -4.58 9.11
N VAL A 129 -8.81 -5.38 8.09
CA VAL A 129 -8.42 -4.88 6.76
C VAL A 129 -9.36 -5.49 5.74
N ILE A 130 -9.96 -4.65 4.91
CA ILE A 130 -10.94 -5.05 3.91
C ILE A 130 -10.54 -4.45 2.57
N LEU A 131 -10.44 -5.28 1.56
CA LEU A 131 -10.23 -4.87 0.18
C LEU A 131 -11.54 -5.01 -0.59
N TYR A 132 -11.95 -3.91 -1.22
CA TYR A 132 -12.99 -3.88 -2.23
C TYR A 132 -12.34 -3.67 -3.59
N GLU A 133 -12.79 -4.40 -4.60
CA GLU A 133 -12.30 -4.29 -5.96
C GLU A 133 -13.45 -4.12 -6.96
N ASP A 134 -13.13 -3.55 -8.12
CA ASP A 134 -14.05 -3.36 -9.24
C ASP A 134 -15.32 -2.56 -8.84
N GLY A 135 -15.24 -1.73 -7.80
CA GLY A 135 -16.37 -0.92 -7.34
C GLY A 135 -16.44 0.48 -7.95
N ASP A 136 -17.49 1.20 -7.58
CA ASP A 136 -17.72 2.57 -8.01
C ASP A 136 -16.90 3.55 -7.17
N LEU A 137 -15.99 4.28 -7.83
CA LEU A 137 -15.13 5.28 -7.20
C LEU A 137 -15.92 6.29 -6.34
N LYS A 138 -17.07 6.77 -6.84
CA LYS A 138 -17.87 7.76 -6.11
C LYS A 138 -18.41 7.17 -4.82
N LYS A 139 -18.84 5.91 -4.84
CA LYS A 139 -19.32 5.23 -3.62
C LYS A 139 -18.21 5.03 -2.60
N TYR A 140 -17.00 4.69 -3.03
CA TYR A 140 -15.84 4.61 -2.13
C TYR A 140 -15.54 5.95 -1.48
N GLN A 141 -15.49 7.02 -2.28
CA GLN A 141 -15.25 8.38 -1.79
C GLN A 141 -16.35 8.84 -0.82
N GLU A 142 -17.63 8.62 -1.16
CA GLU A 142 -18.78 8.95 -0.31
C GLU A 142 -18.73 8.29 1.06
N ILE A 143 -18.24 7.05 1.16
CA ILE A 143 -18.09 6.35 2.44
C ILE A 143 -16.88 6.88 3.22
N ALA A 144 -15.75 7.03 2.54
CA ALA A 144 -14.53 7.53 3.18
C ALA A 144 -14.70 8.96 3.73
N ASP A 145 -15.53 9.79 3.07
CA ASP A 145 -15.86 11.15 3.51
C ASP A 145 -16.86 11.19 4.67
N LYS A 146 -17.71 10.17 4.83
CA LYS A 146 -18.67 10.09 5.96
C LYS A 146 -18.04 9.74 7.30
N ILE A 147 -16.85 9.14 7.26
CA ILE A 147 -16.15 8.63 8.45
C ILE A 147 -15.10 9.62 8.95
N LYS A 148 -14.82 10.70 8.20
CA LYS A 148 -14.00 11.83 8.67
C LYS A 148 -14.66 12.64 9.79
#